data_AF-A0A9D6QIP0-F1
#
_entry.id   AF-A0A9D6QIP0-F1
#
_cell.length_a   1.000
_cell.length_b   1.000
_cell.length_c   1.000
_cell.angle_alpha   90.00
_cell.angle_beta   90.00
_cell.angle_gamma   90.00
#
_symmetry.space_group_name_H-M   'P 1'
#
loop_
_entity.id
_entity.type
_entity.pdbx_description
1 polymer ?
#
loop_
_entity_poly.entity_id
_entity_poly.type
_entity_poly.pdbx_seq_one_letter_code
_entity_poly.pdbx_strand_id
1 'polypeptide(L)'
;MSVKVIIWIIIGIIYLISRARKKPDSPSSRPESRPAETETFDKPVSFEDLLKEIQAAKSPKPIPAPSKTDYVNYDEDIEEREKPLEKTDYNYRDHDTIYETYEKAKQEAFHRPSMEETLKLENTIVRFGQFKNYAQDDRPGLAAEYAKDLQDPVNFKKAFILSEILNRRF
;
A
#
# COMPACT_ATOMS: atom_id res chain seq x y z
N MET A 1 -1.57 14.59 60.99
CA MET A 1 -0.79 15.74 60.48
C MET A 1 -1.77 16.84 60.08
N SER A 2 -1.55 18.07 60.55
CA SER A 2 -2.46 19.20 60.29
C SER A 2 -2.43 19.59 58.80
N VAL A 3 -3.60 19.92 58.22
CA VAL A 3 -3.77 20.34 56.80
C VAL A 3 -2.79 21.45 56.39
N LYS A 4 -2.45 22.34 57.33
CA LYS A 4 -1.44 23.41 57.15
C LYS A 4 -0.06 22.87 56.77
N VAL A 5 0.37 21.75 57.36
CA VAL A 5 1.68 21.12 57.09
C VAL A 5 1.72 20.56 55.67
N ILE A 6 0.62 19.94 55.23
CA ILE A 6 0.48 19.38 53.88
C ILE A 6 0.51 20.51 52.83
N ILE A 7 -0.16 21.63 53.08
CA ILE A 7 -0.14 22.80 52.18
C ILE A 7 1.27 23.36 52.03
N TRP A 8 2.03 23.50 53.13
CA TRP A 8 3.41 23.99 53.07
C TRP A 8 4.35 23.03 52.33
N ILE A 9 4.16 21.72 52.45
CA ILE A 9 4.91 20.71 51.69
C ILE A 9 4.63 20.86 50.18
N ILE A 10 3.36 21.00 49.79
CA ILE A 10 2.97 21.15 48.38
C ILE A 10 3.57 22.43 47.78
N ILE A 11 3.51 23.55 48.50
CA ILE A 11 4.12 24.82 48.06
C ILE A 11 5.64 24.69 47.90
N GLY A 12 6.31 24.00 48.83
CA GLY A 12 7.74 23.72 48.73
C GLY A 12 8.11 22.91 47.49
N ILE A 13 7.31 21.89 47.16
CA ILE A 13 7.52 21.05 45.97
C ILE A 13 7.30 21.86 44.68
N ILE A 14 6.22 22.64 44.60
CA ILE A 14 5.92 23.49 43.43
C ILE A 14 7.03 24.54 43.24
N TYR A 15 7.51 25.15 44.32
CA TYR A 15 8.60 26.11 44.28
C TYR A 15 9.88 25.48 43.73
N LEU A 16 10.23 24.28 44.20
CA LEU A 16 11.44 23.55 43.76
C LEU A 16 11.37 23.16 42.27
N ILE A 17 10.21 22.72 41.79
CA ILE A 17 10.00 22.39 40.37
C ILE A 17 10.05 23.65 39.50
N SER A 18 9.44 24.75 39.93
CA SER A 18 9.45 26.01 39.18
C SER A 18 10.86 26.61 39.06
N ARG A 19 11.69 26.44 40.11
CA ARG A 19 13.08 26.90 40.12
C ARG A 19 13.97 26.04 39.24
N ALA A 20 13.71 24.73 39.15
CA ALA A 20 14.48 23.80 38.33
C ALA A 20 14.18 23.90 36.82
N ARG A 21 13.00 24.42 36.44
CA ARG A 21 12.53 24.48 35.04
C ARG A 21 12.91 25.75 34.27
N LYS A 22 13.50 26.76 34.90
CA LYS A 22 13.99 27.94 34.17
C LYS A 22 15.41 27.65 33.64
N LYS A 23 15.50 27.19 32.39
CA LYS A 23 16.73 27.28 31.58
C LYS A 23 16.51 28.26 30.42
N PRO A 24 17.55 29.02 30.03
CA PRO A 24 17.45 30.08 29.02
C PRO A 24 17.32 29.48 27.62
N ASP A 25 16.41 30.03 26.82
CA ASP A 25 16.24 29.68 25.42
C ASP A 25 17.51 30.00 24.62
N SER A 26 18.04 29.01 23.90
CA SER A 26 19.01 29.23 22.82
C SER A 26 18.51 28.57 21.54
N PRO A 27 18.45 29.32 20.41
CA PRO A 27 18.07 28.76 19.12
C PRO A 27 19.33 28.25 18.42
N SER A 28 19.38 26.96 18.07
CA SER A 28 20.46 26.45 17.24
C SER A 28 19.94 25.98 15.90
N SER A 29 20.35 26.73 14.89
CA SER A 29 20.15 26.54 13.47
C SER A 29 21.22 25.62 12.86
N ARG A 30 20.79 24.89 11.82
CA ARG A 30 21.54 24.50 10.60
C ARG A 30 22.29 23.14 10.61
N PRO A 31 22.72 22.62 9.43
CA PRO A 31 22.21 21.39 8.84
C PRO A 31 23.30 20.33 8.60
N GLU A 32 22.95 19.08 8.31
CA GLU A 32 23.93 18.07 7.92
C GLU A 32 23.74 17.61 6.47
N SER A 33 24.75 17.94 5.66
CA SER A 33 25.04 17.31 4.38
C SER A 33 25.62 15.92 4.62
N ARG A 34 25.17 14.92 3.87
CA ARG A 34 25.72 13.56 3.89
C ARG A 34 26.18 13.16 2.48
N PRO A 35 27.37 12.55 2.31
CA PRO A 35 27.80 11.99 1.02
C PRO A 35 27.50 10.48 0.91
N ALA A 36 27.47 10.02 -0.34
CA ALA A 36 27.54 8.63 -0.82
C ALA A 36 26.25 7.79 -0.66
N GLU A 37 25.61 7.44 -1.77
CA GLU A 37 25.78 6.17 -2.49
C GLU A 37 24.85 6.19 -3.71
N THR A 38 25.36 5.77 -4.86
CA THR A 38 24.58 5.65 -6.10
C THR A 38 23.77 4.37 -6.05
N GLU A 39 22.79 4.32 -5.17
CA GLU A 39 21.64 3.44 -5.39
C GLU A 39 20.79 4.10 -6.46
N THR A 40 20.47 3.35 -7.51
CA THR A 40 19.54 3.76 -8.56
C THR A 40 18.27 4.24 -7.88
N PHE A 41 18.13 5.56 -7.76
CA PHE A 41 16.88 6.17 -7.40
C PHE A 41 15.84 5.63 -8.37
N ASP A 42 14.95 4.78 -7.87
CA ASP A 42 13.64 4.59 -8.45
C ASP A 42 13.00 5.97 -8.44
N LYS A 43 13.19 6.66 -9.56
CA LYS A 43 12.69 8.00 -9.78
C LYS A 43 11.18 7.88 -9.64
N PRO A 44 10.52 8.64 -8.76
CA PRO A 44 9.09 8.53 -8.60
C PRO A 44 8.45 8.85 -9.95
N VAL A 45 7.89 7.83 -10.60
CA VAL A 45 7.24 7.95 -11.90
C VAL A 45 6.07 8.89 -11.75
N SER A 46 6.11 10.00 -12.49
CA SER A 46 5.05 10.98 -12.49
C SER A 46 3.84 10.43 -13.22
N PHE A 47 2.65 10.90 -12.85
CA PHE A 47 1.41 10.50 -13.52
C PHE A 47 1.41 10.82 -15.02
N GLU A 48 2.12 11.88 -15.43
CA GLU A 48 2.28 12.22 -16.84
C GLU A 48 3.12 11.19 -17.59
N ASP A 49 4.17 10.64 -16.98
CA ASP A 49 4.98 9.58 -17.60
C ASP A 49 4.16 8.29 -17.79
N LEU A 50 3.33 7.93 -16.80
CA LEU A 50 2.43 6.78 -16.89
C LEU A 50 1.37 6.96 -17.99
N LEU A 51 0.78 8.15 -18.10
CA LEU A 51 -0.17 8.45 -19.18
C LEU A 51 0.49 8.40 -20.55
N LYS A 52 1.71 8.90 -20.67
CA LYS A 52 2.49 8.86 -21.91
C LYS A 52 2.82 7.43 -22.32
N GLU A 53 3.14 6.56 -21.37
CA GLU A 53 3.40 5.14 -21.63
C GLU A 53 2.15 4.41 -22.13
N ILE A 54 0.99 4.64 -21.50
CA ILE A 54 -0.29 4.05 -21.92
C ILE A 54 -0.70 4.54 -23.32
N GLN A 55 -0.49 5.82 -23.63
CA GLN A 55 -0.78 6.37 -24.95
C GLN A 55 0.19 5.87 -26.02
N ALA A 56 1.48 5.71 -25.70
CA ALA A 56 2.47 5.15 -26.61
C ALA A 56 2.15 3.69 -26.98
N ALA A 57 1.69 2.88 -26.01
CA ALA A 57 1.28 1.49 -26.24
C ALA A 57 0.04 1.34 -27.14
N LYS A 58 -0.74 2.40 -27.34
CA LYS A 58 -1.98 2.40 -28.14
C LYS A 58 -1.77 2.72 -29.62
N SER A 59 -0.54 3.01 -30.05
CA SER A 59 -0.27 3.33 -31.46
C SER A 59 -0.26 2.05 -32.31
N PRO A 60 -1.13 1.92 -33.34
CA PRO A 60 -1.19 0.71 -34.15
C PRO A 60 0.09 0.57 -34.99
N LYS A 61 0.73 -0.59 -34.88
CA LYS A 61 1.89 -0.97 -35.69
C LYS A 61 1.47 -1.00 -37.17
N PRO A 62 2.20 -0.36 -38.10
CA PRO A 62 1.83 -0.39 -39.52
C PRO A 62 1.93 -1.82 -40.04
N ILE A 63 0.81 -2.33 -40.53
CA ILE A 63 0.70 -3.65 -41.16
C ILE A 63 1.37 -3.53 -42.53
N PRO A 64 2.37 -4.36 -42.86
CA PRO A 64 2.99 -4.33 -44.18
C PRO A 64 1.96 -4.66 -45.26
N ALA A 65 1.95 -3.87 -46.33
CA ALA A 65 1.04 -4.07 -47.46
C ALA A 65 1.33 -5.43 -48.14
N PRO A 66 0.28 -6.21 -48.50
CA PRO A 66 0.48 -7.48 -49.16
C PRO A 66 1.10 -7.29 -50.55
N SER A 67 2.20 -8.00 -50.80
CA SER A 67 2.81 -8.14 -52.12
C SER A 67 1.82 -8.79 -53.08
N LYS A 68 1.54 -8.16 -54.21
CA LYS A 68 0.68 -8.72 -55.26
C LYS A 68 1.47 -9.80 -55.99
N THR A 69 1.17 -11.07 -55.73
CA THR A 69 1.61 -12.18 -56.56
C THR A 69 0.65 -12.33 -57.73
N ASP A 70 1.17 -12.41 -58.95
CA ASP A 70 0.38 -12.79 -60.13
C ASP A 70 -0.06 -14.24 -59.99
N TYR A 71 -1.37 -14.46 -59.90
CA TYR A 71 -1.96 -15.79 -59.80
C TYR A 71 -2.18 -16.36 -61.20
N VAL A 72 -1.58 -17.52 -61.47
CA VAL A 72 -1.91 -18.33 -62.65
C VAL A 72 -3.22 -19.05 -62.37
N ASN A 73 -4.23 -18.84 -63.21
CA ASN A 73 -5.54 -19.48 -63.07
C ASN A 73 -5.51 -20.86 -63.75
N TYR A 74 -5.62 -21.91 -62.94
CA TYR A 74 -5.62 -23.31 -63.40
C TYR A 74 -7.03 -23.90 -63.56
N ASP A 75 -8.08 -23.09 -63.35
CA ASP A 75 -9.46 -23.59 -63.28
C ASP A 75 -10.11 -23.87 -64.64
N GLU A 76 -9.48 -23.53 -65.76
CA GLU A 76 -10.12 -23.62 -67.08
C GLU A 76 -10.24 -25.07 -67.63
N ASP A 77 -9.49 -26.03 -67.06
CA ASP A 77 -9.45 -27.45 -67.51
C ASP A 77 -9.95 -28.47 -66.47
N ILE A 78 -10.63 -28.04 -65.40
CA ILE A 78 -11.07 -28.96 -64.33
C ILE A 78 -12.51 -29.42 -64.60
N GLU A 79 -12.68 -30.69 -65.00
CA GLU A 79 -14.01 -31.32 -65.09
C GLU A 79 -14.76 -31.22 -63.75
N GLU A 80 -16.05 -30.86 -63.82
CA GLU A 80 -16.94 -30.61 -62.68
C GLU A 80 -17.05 -31.87 -61.79
N ARG A 81 -16.23 -31.90 -60.72
CA ARG A 81 -16.26 -32.97 -59.73
C ARG A 81 -17.58 -32.92 -58.94
N GLU A 82 -18.20 -34.09 -58.79
CA GLU A 82 -19.43 -34.28 -58.01
C GLU A 82 -19.29 -33.69 -56.60
N LYS A 83 -20.25 -32.84 -56.23
CA LYS A 83 -20.26 -32.16 -54.93
C LYS A 83 -20.35 -33.22 -53.81
N PRO A 84 -19.49 -33.18 -52.79
CA PRO A 84 -19.59 -34.10 -51.67
C PRO A 84 -20.94 -33.92 -50.94
N LEU A 85 -21.55 -35.02 -50.49
CA LEU A 85 -22.81 -35.01 -49.72
C LEU A 85 -22.68 -34.38 -48.31
N GLU A 86 -21.56 -33.76 -48.01
CA GLU A 86 -21.31 -33.13 -46.72
C GLU A 86 -22.10 -31.81 -46.66
N LYS A 87 -22.99 -31.69 -45.66
CA LYS A 87 -23.77 -30.46 -45.46
C LYS A 87 -22.80 -29.32 -45.12
N THR A 88 -22.61 -28.40 -46.07
CA THR A 88 -21.74 -27.22 -45.91
C THR A 88 -22.37 -26.09 -45.10
N ASP A 89 -23.65 -26.21 -44.73
CA ASP A 89 -24.34 -25.22 -43.91
C ASP A 89 -24.02 -25.44 -42.43
N TYR A 90 -22.77 -25.16 -42.06
CA TYR A 90 -22.35 -25.09 -40.67
C TYR A 90 -22.83 -23.77 -40.08
N ASN A 91 -24.07 -23.74 -39.59
CA ASN A 91 -24.56 -22.56 -38.88
C ASN A 91 -23.85 -22.48 -37.52
N TYR A 92 -22.79 -21.67 -37.46
CA TYR A 92 -21.93 -21.49 -36.28
C TYR A 92 -22.73 -21.16 -35.00
N ARG A 93 -23.93 -20.60 -35.16
CA ARG A 93 -24.82 -20.23 -34.07
C ARG A 93 -25.49 -21.42 -33.37
N ASP A 94 -25.68 -22.55 -34.06
CA ASP A 94 -26.49 -23.69 -33.57
C ASP A 94 -25.65 -24.83 -32.97
N HIS A 95 -24.33 -24.84 -33.18
CA HIS A 95 -23.45 -25.93 -32.76
C HIS A 95 -22.27 -25.51 -31.88
N ASP A 96 -22.11 -24.21 -31.60
CA ASP A 96 -20.95 -23.73 -30.88
C ASP A 96 -21.26 -23.59 -29.38
N THR A 97 -20.80 -24.58 -28.61
CA THR A 97 -20.86 -24.55 -27.13
C THR A 97 -20.21 -23.28 -26.54
N ILE A 98 -19.33 -22.64 -27.31
CA ILE A 98 -18.72 -21.34 -27.00
C ILE A 98 -19.79 -20.23 -26.98
N TYR A 99 -20.76 -20.24 -27.89
CA TYR A 99 -21.82 -19.23 -27.95
C TYR A 99 -22.80 -19.39 -26.79
N GLU A 100 -23.19 -20.64 -26.46
CA GLU A 100 -24.05 -20.92 -25.31
C GLU A 100 -23.38 -20.53 -23.98
N THR A 101 -22.09 -20.85 -23.83
CA THR A 101 -21.32 -20.47 -22.63
C THR A 101 -21.15 -18.95 -22.51
N TYR A 102 -20.92 -18.26 -23.62
CA TYR A 102 -20.87 -16.80 -23.65
C TYR A 102 -22.20 -16.15 -23.23
N GLU A 103 -23.32 -16.56 -23.84
CA GLU A 103 -24.64 -16.01 -23.50
C GLU A 103 -25.04 -16.35 -22.06
N LYS A 104 -24.71 -17.55 -21.58
CA LYS A 104 -24.92 -17.94 -20.17
C LYS A 104 -24.10 -17.08 -19.20
N ALA A 105 -22.81 -16.89 -19.47
CA ALA A 105 -21.93 -16.08 -18.64
C ALA A 105 -22.38 -14.61 -18.61
N LYS A 106 -22.85 -14.08 -19.75
CA LYS A 106 -23.44 -12.75 -19.86
C LYS A 106 -24.67 -12.62 -18.99
N GLN A 107 -25.61 -13.56 -19.06
CA GLN A 107 -26.80 -13.57 -18.21
C GLN A 107 -26.45 -13.67 -16.72
N GLU A 108 -25.49 -14.50 -16.35
CA GLU A 108 -25.02 -14.59 -14.96
C GLU A 108 -24.39 -13.28 -14.48
N ALA A 109 -23.61 -12.60 -15.31
CA ALA A 109 -23.00 -11.32 -14.94
C ALA A 109 -24.05 -10.23 -14.65
N PHE A 110 -25.15 -10.20 -15.39
CA PHE A 110 -26.25 -9.25 -15.14
C PHE A 110 -27.07 -9.56 -13.88
N HIS A 111 -27.19 -10.83 -13.50
CA HIS A 111 -27.94 -11.25 -12.31
C HIS A 111 -27.09 -11.39 -11.05
N ARG A 112 -25.77 -11.19 -11.14
CA ARG A 112 -24.89 -11.22 -9.97
C ARG A 112 -25.14 -9.95 -9.14
N PRO A 113 -25.47 -10.09 -7.83
CA PRO A 113 -25.60 -8.93 -6.96
C PRO A 113 -24.27 -8.18 -6.94
N SER A 114 -24.33 -6.85 -6.95
CA SER A 114 -23.12 -6.04 -6.85
C SER A 114 -22.40 -6.34 -5.54
N MET A 115 -21.08 -6.17 -5.50
CA MET A 115 -20.30 -6.38 -4.27
C MET A 115 -20.87 -5.54 -3.11
N GLU A 116 -21.36 -4.34 -3.42
CA GLU A 116 -22.04 -3.44 -2.49
C GLU A 116 -23.36 -4.04 -1.96
N GLU A 117 -24.14 -4.70 -2.81
CA GLU A 117 -25.40 -5.36 -2.41
C GLU A 117 -25.15 -6.60 -1.53
N THR A 118 -24.00 -7.28 -1.68
CA THR A 118 -23.63 -8.40 -0.82
C THR A 118 -23.03 -7.98 0.53
N LEU A 119 -22.52 -6.75 0.63
CA LEU A 119 -21.98 -6.16 1.86
C LEU A 119 -23.09 -5.54 2.73
N LYS A 120 -24.13 -6.31 3.04
CA LYS A 120 -25.14 -5.89 4.02
C LYS A 120 -24.57 -6.03 5.43
N LEU A 121 -24.37 -4.90 6.10
CA LEU A 121 -23.91 -4.83 7.50
C LEU A 121 -24.83 -5.60 8.47
N GLU A 122 -26.07 -5.84 8.04
CA GLU A 122 -27.10 -6.62 8.73
C GLU A 122 -26.73 -8.10 8.87
N ASN A 123 -25.98 -8.65 7.91
CA ASN A 123 -25.54 -10.06 7.90
C ASN A 123 -24.17 -10.26 8.52
N THR A 124 -23.49 -9.19 8.92
CA THR A 124 -22.20 -9.28 9.58
C THR A 124 -22.41 -9.61 11.04
N ILE A 125 -21.96 -10.79 11.47
CA ILE A 125 -21.93 -11.15 12.90
C ILE A 125 -20.82 -10.32 13.54
N VAL A 126 -21.16 -9.13 14.02
CA VAL A 126 -20.24 -8.27 14.78
C VAL A 126 -20.02 -8.93 16.14
N ARG A 127 -18.97 -9.75 16.26
CA ARG A 127 -18.63 -10.37 17.55
C ARG A 127 -17.99 -9.30 18.43
N PHE A 128 -18.77 -8.78 19.37
CA PHE A 128 -18.28 -7.89 20.42
C PHE A 128 -17.04 -8.51 21.08
N GLY A 129 -15.88 -7.88 20.92
CA GLY A 129 -14.62 -8.32 21.53
C GLY A 129 -13.49 -8.69 20.56
N GLN A 130 -13.76 -8.87 19.26
CA GLN A 130 -12.70 -9.12 18.27
C GLN A 130 -11.72 -7.95 18.12
N PHE A 131 -12.14 -6.74 18.52
CA PHE A 131 -11.32 -5.54 18.48
C PHE A 131 -10.58 -5.22 19.78
N LYS A 132 -10.68 -6.06 20.82
CA LYS A 132 -10.00 -5.80 22.11
C LYS A 132 -8.47 -5.77 21.97
N ASN A 133 -7.93 -6.53 21.02
CA ASN A 133 -6.49 -6.55 20.73
C ASN A 133 -6.00 -5.30 19.97
N TYR A 134 -6.92 -4.45 19.48
CA TYR A 134 -6.62 -3.16 18.86
C TYR A 134 -6.96 -1.98 19.78
N ALA A 135 -7.59 -2.24 20.94
CA ALA A 135 -7.65 -1.24 21.99
C ALA A 135 -6.22 -1.05 22.48
N GLN A 136 -5.67 0.14 22.24
CA GLN A 136 -4.28 0.52 22.55
C GLN A 136 -3.77 -0.19 23.79
N ASP A 137 -2.80 -1.10 23.61
CA ASP A 137 -2.01 -1.60 24.72
C ASP A 137 -1.45 -0.39 25.48
N ASP A 138 -1.59 -0.41 26.81
CA ASP A 138 -0.94 0.52 27.73
C ASP A 138 0.58 0.35 27.60
N ARG A 139 1.16 0.86 26.52
CA ARG A 139 2.60 0.89 26.33
C ARG A 139 3.14 1.73 27.48
N PRO A 140 4.06 1.18 28.30
CA PRO A 140 4.69 1.99 29.33
C PRO A 140 5.27 3.23 28.66
N GLY A 141 4.97 4.40 29.20
CA GLY A 141 5.53 5.64 28.66
C GLY A 141 7.06 5.57 28.65
N LEU A 142 7.71 6.29 27.73
CA LEU A 142 9.17 6.27 27.56
C LEU A 142 9.92 6.44 28.90
N ALA A 143 9.40 7.28 29.81
CA ALA A 143 9.99 7.46 31.14
C ALA A 143 9.98 6.18 32.00
N ALA A 144 8.92 5.38 31.92
CA ALA A 144 8.82 4.11 32.64
C ALA A 144 9.75 3.03 32.03
N GLU A 145 9.99 3.08 30.72
CA GLU A 145 10.97 2.24 30.04
C GLU A 145 12.39 2.59 30.50
N TYR A 146 12.79 3.87 30.45
CA TYR A 146 14.08 4.32 30.97
C TYR A 146 14.26 4.01 32.46
N ALA A 147 13.20 4.13 33.27
CA ALA A 147 13.26 3.79 34.69
C ALA A 147 13.54 2.29 34.92
N LYS A 148 13.01 1.41 34.06
CA LYS A 148 13.33 -0.02 34.09
C LYS A 148 14.77 -0.28 33.63
N ASP A 149 15.20 0.36 32.55
CA ASP A 149 16.57 0.22 32.04
C ASP A 149 17.63 0.65 33.06
N LEU A 150 17.33 1.65 33.89
CA LEU A 150 18.23 2.12 34.96
C LEU A 150 18.30 1.20 36.18
N GLN A 151 17.44 0.19 36.30
CA GLN A 151 17.55 -0.82 37.36
C GLN A 151 18.74 -1.76 37.13
N ASP A 152 19.17 -1.93 35.88
CA ASP A 152 20.33 -2.75 35.55
C ASP A 152 21.64 -2.00 35.81
N PRO A 153 22.60 -2.59 36.56
CA PRO A 153 23.84 -1.92 36.95
C PRO A 153 24.74 -1.59 35.75
N VAL A 154 24.61 -2.35 34.65
CA VAL A 154 25.36 -2.12 33.40
C VAL A 154 24.80 -0.90 32.66
N ASN A 155 23.47 -0.81 32.56
CA ASN A 155 22.81 0.29 31.86
C ASN A 155 22.89 1.59 32.64
N PHE A 156 22.84 1.53 33.98
CA PHE A 156 23.11 2.67 34.85
C PHE A 156 24.49 3.29 34.59
N LYS A 157 25.55 2.47 34.51
CA LYS A 157 26.91 2.96 34.20
C LYS A 157 26.97 3.65 32.84
N LYS A 158 26.32 3.08 31.81
CA LYS A 158 26.26 3.68 30.47
C LYS A 158 25.55 5.03 30.51
N ALA A 159 24.41 5.11 31.17
CA ALA A 159 23.66 6.36 31.33
C ALA A 159 24.47 7.42 32.09
N PHE A 160 25.20 7.02 33.13
CA PHE A 160 26.09 7.90 33.88
C PHE A 160 27.22 8.46 33.00
N ILE A 161 27.92 7.60 32.26
CA ILE A 161 28.99 8.02 31.34
C ILE A 161 28.42 8.96 30.25
N LEU A 162 27.27 8.63 29.68
CA LEU A 162 26.62 9.46 28.67
C LEU A 162 26.26 10.84 29.23
N SER A 163 25.76 10.90 30.47
CA SER A 163 25.44 12.16 31.15
C SER A 163 26.69 13.03 31.37
N GLU A 164 27.82 12.41 31.71
CA GLU A 164 29.11 13.10 31.86
C GLU A 164 29.63 13.63 30.52
N ILE A 165 29.51 12.86 29.44
CA ILE A 165 29.92 13.29 28.09
C ILE A 165 29.06 14.47 27.60
N LEU A 166 27.75 14.41 27.82
CA LEU A 166 26.83 15.46 27.38
C LEU A 166 27.07 16.77 28.14
N ASN A 167 27.25 16.73 29.46
CA ASN A 167 27.57 17.92 30.27
C ASN A 167 28.95 18.52 29.98
N ARG A 168 29.89 17.74 29.43
CA ARG A 168 31.20 18.27 29.01
C ARG A 168 31.15 18.95 27.65
N ARG A 169 30.23 18.54 26.76
CA ARG A 169 30.15 19.01 25.38
C ARG A 169 29.19 20.19 25.20
N PHE A 170 28.14 20.25 26.01
CA PHE A 170 27.11 21.29 26.01
C PHE A 170 27.09 22.02 27.34
#